data_AF-A0A1H9BPI5-F1
#
_entry.id   AF-A0A1H9BPI5-F1
#
_cell.length_a   1.000
_cell.length_b   1.000
_cell.length_c   1.000
_cell.angle_alpha   90.00
_cell.angle_beta   90.00
_cell.angle_gamma   90.00
#
_symmetry.space_group_name_H-M   'P 1'
#
loop_
_entity.id
_entity.type
_entity.pdbx_description
1 polymer ?
#
loop_
_entity_poly.entity_id
_entity_poly.type
_entity_poly.pdbx_seq_one_letter_code
_entity_poly.pdbx_strand_id
1 'polypeptide(L)'
;MSGQHYSQLYRQLREVDPKDYQRIIRMYEEREREIGLLDVVEHFELTVSYVDALFETGAYRQHLLMVEPVIAASITHNFREAPGVEGEVFQHLLFKKAVSCFRLRQYPEAIHISQELIRIDPDRELYPRFLRASLFKAQSGVLQLGRGAFIFCILLAAAIITFDLLFVHAFYPTYVSLMQSLTVIAFLTGLLLLAGAYLWAWYRANRRAAGFRSKEGNK
;
A
#
# COMPACT_ATOMS: atom_id res chain seq x y z
N MET A 1 -32.75 -28.67 -4.06
CA MET A 1 -32.77 -27.57 -3.08
C MET A 1 -32.81 -28.17 -1.68
N SER A 2 -31.64 -28.54 -1.14
CA SER A 2 -31.51 -29.02 0.23
C SER A 2 -31.35 -27.80 1.13
N GLY A 3 -32.35 -27.53 1.98
CA GLY A 3 -32.26 -26.46 2.98
C GLY A 3 -31.17 -26.79 3.99
N GLN A 4 -30.01 -26.17 3.86
CA GLN A 4 -28.99 -26.19 4.90
C GLN A 4 -29.58 -25.50 6.14
N HIS A 5 -29.80 -26.25 7.21
CA HIS A 5 -30.17 -25.70 8.49
C HIS A 5 -28.96 -24.99 9.08
N TYR A 6 -28.87 -23.68 8.87
CA TYR A 6 -27.79 -22.89 9.44
C TYR A 6 -27.82 -22.92 10.97
N SER A 7 -26.64 -23.01 11.59
CA SER A 7 -26.47 -22.91 13.03
C SER A 7 -27.12 -21.63 13.57
N GLN A 8 -27.68 -21.68 14.78
CA GLN A 8 -28.24 -20.50 15.42
C GLN A 8 -27.18 -19.41 15.61
N LEU A 9 -25.95 -19.80 15.88
CA LEU A 9 -24.82 -18.89 16.06
C LEU A 9 -24.48 -18.16 14.76
N TYR A 10 -24.47 -18.87 13.64
CA TYR A 10 -24.27 -18.27 12.31
C TYR A 10 -25.35 -17.24 11.99
N ARG A 11 -26.62 -17.56 12.25
CA ARG A 11 -27.75 -16.62 12.02
C ARG A 11 -27.63 -15.35 12.85
N GLN A 12 -27.31 -15.48 14.15
CA GLN A 12 -27.13 -14.33 15.03
C GLN A 12 -25.99 -13.40 14.60
N LEU A 13 -24.89 -13.96 14.09
CA LEU A 13 -23.76 -13.17 13.58
C LEU A 13 -24.09 -12.51 12.23
N ARG A 14 -24.88 -13.18 11.40
CA ARG A 14 -25.29 -12.68 10.08
C ARG A 14 -26.41 -11.62 10.15
N GLU A 15 -27.14 -11.55 11.25
CA GLU A 15 -28.12 -10.48 11.52
C GLU A 15 -27.47 -9.13 11.83
N VAL A 16 -26.17 -9.11 12.13
CA VAL A 16 -25.42 -7.87 12.32
C VAL A 16 -25.32 -7.13 10.97
N ASP A 17 -25.48 -5.81 11.01
CA ASP A 17 -25.27 -4.98 9.81
C ASP A 17 -23.86 -5.25 9.25
N PRO A 18 -23.72 -5.64 7.97
CA PRO A 18 -22.43 -5.89 7.33
C PRO A 18 -21.45 -4.71 7.42
N LYS A 19 -21.93 -3.49 7.72
CA LYS A 19 -21.10 -2.28 7.89
C LYS A 19 -20.73 -1.98 9.34
N ASP A 20 -21.28 -2.69 10.32
CA ASP A 20 -20.92 -2.54 11.73
C ASP A 20 -19.68 -3.39 12.07
N TYR A 21 -18.54 -2.97 11.50
CA TYR A 21 -17.28 -3.72 11.58
C TYR A 21 -16.81 -3.95 13.01
N GLN A 22 -17.02 -2.99 13.91
CA GLN A 22 -16.60 -3.13 15.32
C GLN A 22 -17.41 -4.23 16.02
N ARG A 23 -18.71 -4.31 15.76
CA ARG A 23 -19.55 -5.36 16.31
C ARG A 23 -19.22 -6.73 15.72
N ILE A 24 -18.95 -6.82 14.43
CA ILE A 24 -18.50 -8.06 13.78
C ILE A 24 -17.21 -8.57 14.44
N ILE A 25 -16.20 -7.70 14.60
CA ILE A 25 -14.94 -8.04 15.27
C ILE A 25 -15.19 -8.55 16.68
N ARG A 26 -15.94 -7.77 17.47
CA ARG A 26 -16.21 -8.10 18.87
C ARG A 26 -16.94 -9.44 19.01
N MET A 27 -18.01 -9.66 18.24
CA MET A 27 -18.79 -10.89 18.33
C MET A 27 -18.01 -12.11 17.84
N TYR A 28 -17.14 -11.95 16.85
CA TYR A 28 -16.25 -13.02 16.39
C TYR A 28 -15.25 -13.39 17.48
N GLU A 29 -14.57 -12.41 18.07
CA GLU A 29 -13.55 -12.63 19.11
C GLU A 29 -14.14 -13.19 20.41
N GLU A 30 -15.32 -12.73 20.83
CA GLU A 30 -16.02 -13.25 22.01
C GLU A 30 -16.45 -14.72 21.85
N ARG A 31 -16.65 -15.20 20.62
CA ARG A 31 -17.19 -16.53 20.31
C ARG A 31 -16.27 -17.37 19.41
N GLU A 32 -14.99 -17.04 19.34
CA GLU A 32 -14.02 -17.66 18.41
C GLU A 32 -14.02 -19.20 18.53
N ARG A 33 -14.07 -19.71 19.77
CA ARG A 33 -14.12 -21.16 20.04
C ARG A 33 -15.37 -21.83 19.50
N GLU A 34 -16.52 -21.16 19.62
CA GLU A 34 -17.81 -21.69 19.13
C GLU A 34 -17.88 -21.62 17.61
N ILE A 35 -17.32 -20.56 17.01
CA ILE A 35 -17.19 -20.40 15.56
C ILE A 35 -16.28 -21.46 14.96
N GLY A 36 -15.23 -21.88 15.68
CA GLY A 36 -14.35 -22.98 15.27
C GLY A 36 -15.02 -24.37 15.24
N LEU A 37 -16.20 -24.52 15.83
CA LEU A 37 -16.98 -25.77 15.83
C LEU A 37 -18.07 -25.81 14.75
N LEU A 38 -18.25 -24.72 14.00
CA LEU A 38 -19.23 -24.64 12.93
C LEU A 38 -18.84 -25.52 11.74
N ASP A 39 -19.81 -25.74 10.85
CA ASP A 39 -19.52 -26.36 9.55
C ASP A 39 -18.51 -25.50 8.75
N VAL A 40 -17.74 -26.15 7.88
CA VAL A 40 -16.65 -25.53 7.11
C VAL A 40 -17.12 -24.29 6.35
N VAL A 41 -18.32 -24.35 5.75
CA VAL A 41 -18.90 -23.24 4.99
C VAL A 41 -19.24 -22.06 5.91
N GLU A 42 -19.96 -22.32 7.00
CA GLU A 42 -20.37 -21.29 7.96
C GLU A 42 -19.17 -20.62 8.62
N HIS A 43 -18.19 -21.44 9.02
CA HIS A 43 -16.93 -20.97 9.57
C HIS A 43 -16.18 -20.07 8.57
N PHE A 44 -16.09 -20.49 7.31
CA PHE A 44 -15.42 -19.73 6.27
C PHE A 44 -16.07 -18.36 6.04
N GLU A 45 -17.39 -18.31 5.85
CA GLU A 45 -18.10 -17.05 5.59
C GLU A 45 -18.01 -16.05 6.74
N LEU A 46 -18.12 -16.53 7.99
CA LEU A 46 -17.95 -15.68 9.16
C LEU A 46 -16.52 -15.18 9.28
N THR A 47 -15.53 -16.03 8.97
CA THR A 47 -14.12 -15.64 9.04
C THR A 47 -13.73 -14.66 7.94
N VAL A 48 -14.30 -14.80 6.73
CA VAL A 48 -14.17 -13.78 5.67
C VAL A 48 -14.74 -12.44 6.14
N SER A 49 -15.93 -12.45 6.74
CA SER A 49 -16.57 -11.22 7.26
C SER A 49 -15.74 -10.56 8.36
N TYR A 50 -15.14 -11.37 9.26
CA TYR A 50 -14.23 -10.90 10.31
C TYR A 50 -12.96 -10.29 9.75
N VAL A 51 -12.29 -10.97 8.82
CA VAL A 51 -11.08 -10.46 8.17
C VAL A 51 -11.39 -9.16 7.42
N ASP A 52 -12.52 -9.10 6.72
CA ASP A 52 -12.95 -7.86 6.06
C ASP A 52 -13.18 -6.73 7.06
N ALA A 53 -13.82 -6.98 8.20
CA ALA A 53 -13.98 -5.99 9.25
C ALA A 53 -12.64 -5.50 9.84
N LEU A 54 -11.67 -6.41 10.06
CA LEU A 54 -10.31 -6.03 10.49
C LEU A 54 -9.63 -5.13 9.46
N PHE A 55 -9.82 -5.40 8.17
CA PHE A 55 -9.29 -4.56 7.11
C PHE A 55 -9.90 -3.15 7.12
N GLU A 56 -11.23 -3.05 7.16
CA GLU A 56 -11.97 -1.79 7.09
C GLU A 56 -11.74 -0.91 8.33
N THR A 57 -11.52 -1.52 9.50
CA THR A 57 -11.16 -0.80 10.74
C THR A 57 -9.68 -0.40 10.81
N GLY A 58 -8.86 -0.85 9.86
CA GLY A 58 -7.44 -0.52 9.78
C GLY A 58 -6.55 -1.36 10.71
N ALA A 59 -7.06 -2.47 11.26
CA ALA A 59 -6.31 -3.44 12.06
C ALA A 59 -5.40 -4.34 11.18
N TYR A 60 -4.58 -3.72 10.30
CA TYR A 60 -3.86 -4.40 9.22
C TYR A 60 -2.91 -5.51 9.70
N ARG A 61 -2.35 -5.41 10.91
CA ARG A 61 -1.49 -6.46 11.47
C ARG A 61 -2.27 -7.73 11.79
N GLN A 62 -3.41 -7.59 12.48
CA GLN A 62 -4.30 -8.72 12.79
C GLN A 62 -4.89 -9.28 11.50
N HIS A 63 -5.31 -8.41 10.58
CA HIS A 63 -5.76 -8.81 9.25
C HIS A 63 -4.73 -9.71 8.54
N LEU A 64 -3.45 -9.34 8.51
CA LEU A 64 -2.42 -10.16 7.86
C LEU A 64 -2.21 -11.54 8.51
N LEU A 65 -2.41 -11.64 9.83
CA LEU A 65 -2.33 -12.93 10.53
C LEU A 65 -3.52 -13.82 10.18
N MET A 66 -4.71 -13.24 10.06
CA MET A 66 -5.95 -13.98 9.86
C MET A 66 -6.28 -14.24 8.39
N VAL A 67 -5.85 -13.40 7.45
CA VAL A 67 -6.18 -13.56 6.02
C VAL A 67 -5.47 -14.76 5.39
N GLU A 68 -4.27 -15.12 5.86
CA GLU A 68 -3.49 -16.23 5.30
C GLU A 68 -4.19 -17.59 5.40
N PRO A 69 -4.64 -18.05 6.57
CA PRO A 69 -5.38 -19.30 6.68
C PRO A 69 -6.70 -19.27 5.90
N VAL A 70 -7.35 -18.11 5.78
CA VAL A 70 -8.60 -17.97 5.02
C VAL A 70 -8.37 -18.09 3.51
N ILE A 71 -7.28 -17.51 2.99
CA ILE A 71 -6.86 -17.71 1.59
C ILE A 71 -6.56 -19.20 1.33
N ALA A 72 -5.87 -19.87 2.25
CA ALA A 72 -5.60 -21.30 2.11
C ALA A 72 -6.90 -22.14 2.13
N ALA A 73 -7.84 -21.79 3.00
CA ALA A 73 -9.15 -22.43 3.08
C ALA A 73 -9.98 -22.21 1.81
N SER A 74 -9.95 -21.01 1.22
CA SER A 74 -10.69 -20.72 -0.02
C SER A 74 -10.21 -21.57 -1.19
N ILE A 75 -8.88 -21.78 -1.31
CA ILE A 75 -8.31 -22.67 -2.33
C ILE A 75 -8.65 -24.14 -2.02
N THR A 76 -8.44 -24.59 -0.78
CA THR A 76 -8.61 -26.00 -0.39
C THR A 76 -10.04 -26.49 -0.57
N HIS A 77 -11.02 -25.65 -0.23
CA HIS A 77 -12.43 -25.96 -0.34
C HIS A 77 -13.08 -25.41 -1.62
N ASN A 78 -12.30 -24.76 -2.49
CA ASN A 78 -12.75 -24.15 -3.75
C ASN A 78 -13.93 -23.19 -3.55
N PHE A 79 -13.88 -22.37 -2.50
CA PHE A 79 -14.87 -21.34 -2.23
C PHE A 79 -14.65 -20.16 -3.17
N ARG A 80 -15.55 -20.01 -4.15
CA ARG A 80 -15.47 -18.93 -5.15
C ARG A 80 -16.19 -17.66 -4.72
N GLU A 81 -17.27 -17.81 -3.95
CA GLU A 81 -18.15 -16.71 -3.55
C GLU A 81 -18.32 -16.72 -2.03
N ALA A 82 -18.47 -15.52 -1.45
CA ALA A 82 -18.79 -15.33 -0.05
C ALA A 82 -19.74 -14.13 0.09
N PRO A 83 -20.61 -14.10 1.11
CA PRO A 83 -21.51 -12.99 1.35
C PRO A 83 -20.74 -11.67 1.52
N GLY A 84 -21.18 -10.61 0.84
CA GLY A 84 -20.58 -9.27 0.97
C GLY A 84 -19.29 -9.06 0.17
N VAL A 85 -18.79 -10.08 -0.54
CA VAL A 85 -17.62 -9.97 -1.41
C VAL A 85 -18.05 -9.80 -2.87
N GLU A 86 -17.47 -8.81 -3.55
CA GLU A 86 -17.68 -8.61 -4.98
C GLU A 86 -16.66 -9.42 -5.80
N GLY A 87 -17.15 -10.45 -6.50
CA GLY A 87 -16.33 -11.31 -7.35
C GLY A 87 -15.71 -12.49 -6.60
N GLU A 88 -14.56 -12.97 -7.09
CA GLU A 88 -13.91 -14.16 -6.52
C GLU A 88 -13.28 -13.86 -5.16
N VAL A 89 -13.67 -14.62 -4.13
CA VAL A 89 -13.22 -14.43 -2.75
C VAL A 89 -11.70 -14.50 -2.63
N PHE A 90 -11.09 -15.44 -3.34
CA PHE A 90 -9.63 -15.57 -3.36
C PHE A 90 -8.94 -14.28 -3.80
N GLN A 91 -9.38 -13.69 -4.92
CA GLN A 91 -8.79 -12.45 -5.44
C GLN A 91 -9.06 -11.26 -4.53
N HIS A 92 -10.24 -11.20 -3.92
CA HIS A 92 -10.61 -10.15 -2.95
C HIS A 92 -9.71 -10.17 -1.71
N LEU A 93 -9.57 -11.34 -1.07
CA LEU A 93 -8.71 -11.52 0.10
C LEU A 93 -7.24 -11.25 -0.22
N LEU A 94 -6.78 -11.73 -1.39
CA LEU A 94 -5.41 -11.51 -1.84
C LEU A 94 -5.13 -10.01 -2.10
N PHE A 95 -6.10 -9.29 -2.66
CA PHE A 95 -5.99 -7.85 -2.84
C PHE A 95 -5.96 -7.09 -1.50
N LYS A 96 -6.85 -7.41 -0.56
CA LYS A 96 -6.84 -6.81 0.79
C LYS A 96 -5.56 -7.12 1.56
N LYS A 97 -4.98 -8.32 1.38
CA LYS A 97 -3.64 -8.66 1.89
C LYS A 97 -2.57 -7.73 1.31
N ALA A 98 -2.55 -7.54 -0.01
CA ALA A 98 -1.61 -6.63 -0.67
C ALA A 98 -1.74 -5.18 -0.15
N VAL A 99 -2.96 -4.69 0.03
CA VAL A 99 -3.22 -3.36 0.59
C VAL A 99 -2.76 -3.27 2.05
N SER A 100 -2.99 -4.29 2.86
CA SER A 100 -2.54 -4.34 4.25
C SER A 100 -1.01 -4.28 4.36
N CYS A 101 -0.30 -5.06 3.54
CA CYS A 101 1.17 -4.98 3.43
C CYS A 101 1.62 -3.56 3.04
N PHE A 102 0.97 -2.95 2.05
CA PHE A 102 1.29 -1.58 1.63
C PHE A 102 1.08 -0.55 2.75
N ARG A 103 0.00 -0.67 3.53
CA ARG A 103 -0.28 0.20 4.69
C ARG A 103 0.77 0.05 5.79
N LEU A 104 1.27 -1.17 5.98
CA LEU A 104 2.36 -1.48 6.92
C LEU A 104 3.76 -1.18 6.37
N ARG A 105 3.87 -0.58 5.18
CA ARG A 105 5.15 -0.27 4.48
C ARG A 105 5.96 -1.52 4.08
N GLN A 106 5.34 -2.68 4.07
CA GLN A 106 5.83 -3.93 3.51
C GLN A 106 5.65 -3.91 1.99
N TYR A 107 6.37 -2.98 1.33
CA TYR A 107 6.23 -2.75 -0.11
C TYR A 107 6.68 -3.93 -0.99
N PRO A 108 7.76 -4.68 -0.66
CA PRO A 108 8.16 -5.84 -1.45
C PRO A 108 7.05 -6.90 -1.54
N GLU A 109 6.42 -7.24 -0.41
CA GLU A 109 5.31 -8.20 -0.39
C GLU A 109 4.10 -7.65 -1.15
N ALA A 110 3.74 -6.39 -0.95
CA ALA A 110 2.63 -5.76 -1.67
C ALA A 110 2.85 -5.78 -3.19
N ILE A 111 4.07 -5.52 -3.67
CA ILE A 111 4.44 -5.57 -5.09
C ILE A 111 4.29 -6.99 -5.63
N HIS A 112 4.83 -7.98 -4.92
CA HIS A 112 4.77 -9.38 -5.34
C HIS A 112 3.32 -9.85 -5.47
N ILE A 113 2.49 -9.63 -4.46
CA ILE A 113 1.08 -10.03 -4.48
C ILE A 113 0.32 -9.30 -5.61
N SER A 114 0.61 -8.02 -5.83
CA SER A 114 -0.01 -7.26 -6.93
C SER A 114 0.37 -7.82 -8.31
N GLN A 115 1.59 -8.34 -8.48
CA GLN A 115 2.02 -8.96 -9.74
C GLN A 115 1.27 -10.27 -9.99
N GLU A 116 1.12 -11.11 -8.95
CA GLU A 116 0.34 -12.35 -9.08
C GLU A 116 -1.14 -12.05 -9.37
N LEU A 117 -1.73 -11.02 -8.77
CA LEU A 117 -3.10 -10.60 -9.07
C LEU A 117 -3.31 -10.19 -10.53
N ILE A 118 -2.37 -9.47 -11.14
CA ILE A 118 -2.47 -9.08 -12.56
C ILE A 118 -2.34 -10.32 -13.47
N ARG A 119 -1.54 -11.32 -13.08
CA ARG A 119 -1.46 -12.61 -13.81
C ARG A 119 -2.77 -13.40 -13.76
N ILE A 120 -3.48 -13.33 -12.64
CA ILE A 120 -4.74 -14.04 -12.44
C ILE A 120 -5.87 -13.35 -13.23
N ASP A 121 -5.99 -12.03 -13.11
CA ASP A 121 -6.99 -11.23 -13.82
C ASP A 121 -6.35 -9.94 -14.37
N PRO A 122 -5.91 -9.96 -15.65
CA PRO A 122 -5.25 -8.82 -16.27
C PRO A 122 -6.23 -7.71 -16.69
N ASP A 123 -7.53 -8.00 -16.78
CA ASP A 123 -8.55 -7.06 -17.26
C ASP A 123 -8.96 -6.06 -16.17
N ARG A 124 -8.79 -6.43 -14.89
CA ARG A 124 -9.12 -5.57 -13.76
C ARG A 124 -8.11 -4.44 -13.59
N GLU A 125 -8.47 -3.24 -14.07
CA GLU A 125 -7.62 -2.04 -14.03
C GLU A 125 -7.15 -1.61 -12.62
N LEU A 126 -7.83 -2.04 -11.57
CA LEU A 126 -7.48 -1.74 -10.18
C LEU A 126 -6.09 -2.25 -9.81
N TYR A 127 -5.71 -3.46 -10.23
CA TYR A 127 -4.45 -4.10 -9.88
C TYR A 127 -3.21 -3.40 -10.45
N PRO A 128 -3.13 -3.06 -11.75
CA PRO A 128 -1.99 -2.32 -12.27
C PRO A 128 -1.90 -0.89 -11.71
N ARG A 129 -3.03 -0.25 -11.41
CA ARG A 129 -3.04 1.06 -10.72
C ARG A 129 -2.44 0.95 -9.33
N PHE A 130 -2.81 -0.08 -8.56
CA PHE A 130 -2.24 -0.33 -7.24
C PHE A 130 -0.75 -0.70 -7.30
N LEU A 131 -0.33 -1.54 -8.25
CA LEU A 131 1.08 -1.89 -8.47
C LEU A 131 1.94 -0.63 -8.72
N ARG A 132 1.45 0.33 -9.52
CA ARG A 132 2.15 1.62 -9.74
C ARG A 132 2.37 2.38 -8.44
N ALA A 133 1.34 2.49 -7.61
CA ALA A 133 1.42 3.17 -6.32
C ALA A 133 2.41 2.47 -5.38
N SER A 134 2.38 1.14 -5.32
CA SER A 134 3.30 0.30 -4.54
C SER A 134 4.76 0.47 -4.99
N LEU A 135 5.02 0.43 -6.31
CA LEU A 135 6.36 0.63 -6.88
C LEU A 135 6.90 2.04 -6.69
N PHE A 136 6.03 3.05 -6.67
CA PHE A 136 6.44 4.43 -6.40
C PHE A 136 6.88 4.59 -4.94
N LYS A 137 6.06 4.10 -3.99
CA LYS A 137 6.39 4.20 -2.55
C LYS A 137 7.57 3.34 -2.12
N ALA A 138 7.82 2.21 -2.80
CA ALA A 138 8.98 1.37 -2.56
C ALA A 138 10.32 2.07 -2.84
N GLN A 139 10.34 3.16 -3.61
CA GLN A 139 11.57 3.88 -3.98
C GLN A 139 12.01 4.90 -2.92
N SER A 140 11.74 4.62 -1.63
CA SER A 140 12.05 5.50 -0.51
C SER A 140 13.51 5.96 -0.51
N GLY A 141 14.47 5.09 -0.88
CA GLY A 141 15.89 5.45 -0.95
C GLY A 141 16.20 6.54 -1.97
N VAL A 142 15.62 6.49 -3.17
CA VAL A 142 15.83 7.52 -4.21
C VAL A 142 15.23 8.85 -3.78
N LEU A 143 14.02 8.82 -3.20
CA LEU A 143 13.37 10.02 -2.69
C LEU A 143 14.10 10.59 -1.46
N GLN A 144 14.63 9.75 -0.57
CA GLN A 144 15.42 10.17 0.59
C GLN A 144 16.74 10.81 0.16
N LEU A 145 17.44 10.24 -0.83
CA LEU A 145 18.67 10.82 -1.37
C LEU A 145 18.40 12.20 -2.00
N GLY A 146 17.33 12.34 -2.79
CA GLY A 146 16.94 13.63 -3.35
C GLY A 146 16.62 14.68 -2.28
N ARG A 147 15.91 14.30 -1.20
CA ARG A 147 15.65 15.18 -0.05
C ARG A 147 16.93 15.57 0.69
N GLY A 148 17.83 14.61 0.92
CA GLY A 148 19.10 14.86 1.58
C GLY A 148 19.99 15.82 0.78
N ALA A 149 20.08 15.61 -0.53
CA ALA A 149 20.81 16.51 -1.43
C ALA A 149 20.24 17.94 -1.41
N PHE A 150 18.91 18.08 -1.40
CA PHE A 150 18.26 19.38 -1.31
C PHE A 150 18.55 20.11 0.02
N ILE A 151 18.44 19.40 1.15
CA ILE A 151 18.78 19.95 2.47
C ILE A 151 20.24 20.40 2.51
N PHE A 152 21.16 19.58 1.98
CA PHE A 152 22.57 19.91 1.89
C PHE A 152 22.82 21.18 1.05
N CYS A 153 22.18 21.30 -0.12
CA CYS A 153 22.28 22.49 -0.97
C CYS A 153 21.75 23.76 -0.28
N ILE A 154 20.66 23.66 0.49
CA ILE A 154 20.14 24.79 1.27
C ILE A 154 21.14 25.19 2.37
N LEU A 155 21.68 24.23 3.11
CA LEU A 155 22.67 24.51 4.15
C LEU A 155 23.94 25.14 3.58
N LEU A 156 24.39 24.66 2.41
CA LEU A 156 25.51 25.23 1.69
C LEU A 156 25.21 26.67 1.24
N ALA A 157 24.03 26.93 0.68
CA ALA A 157 23.62 28.28 0.29
C ALA A 157 23.55 29.23 1.50
N ALA A 158 23.02 28.78 2.64
CA ALA A 158 23.00 29.55 3.87
C ALA A 158 24.42 29.89 4.35
N ALA A 159 25.35 28.94 4.32
CA ALA A 159 26.75 29.18 4.67
C ALA A 159 27.42 30.20 3.75
N ILE A 160 27.15 30.14 2.43
CA ILE A 160 27.64 31.13 1.46
C ILE A 160 27.10 32.53 1.77
N ILE A 161 25.80 32.65 2.05
CA ILE A 161 25.18 33.94 2.43
C ILE A 161 25.81 34.49 3.72
N THR A 162 26.00 33.65 4.74
CA THR A 162 26.64 34.08 6.00
C THR A 162 28.07 34.56 5.75
N PHE A 163 28.83 33.86 4.91
CA PHE A 163 30.19 34.26 4.54
C PHE A 163 30.22 35.56 3.73
N ASP A 164 29.30 35.71 2.77
CA ASP A 164 29.15 36.93 1.96
C ASP A 164 28.87 38.15 2.84
N LEU A 165 27.93 38.02 3.79
CA LEU A 165 27.53 39.11 4.69
C LEU A 165 28.65 39.53 5.66
N LEU A 166 29.39 38.55 6.22
CA LEU A 166 30.43 38.83 7.22
C LEU A 166 31.74 39.33 6.61
N PHE A 167 32.14 38.79 5.46
CA PHE A 167 33.47 39.05 4.89
C PHE A 167 33.42 39.81 3.56
N VAL A 168 32.66 39.35 2.59
CA VAL A 168 32.73 39.90 1.22
C VAL A 168 32.13 41.29 1.16
N HIS A 169 31.00 41.51 1.83
CA HIS A 169 30.36 42.83 1.87
C HIS A 169 31.20 43.88 2.60
N ALA A 170 31.94 43.48 3.63
CA ALA A 170 32.76 44.37 4.44
C ALA A 170 34.13 44.68 3.82
N PHE A 171 34.77 43.70 3.17
CA PHE A 171 36.15 43.83 2.70
C PHE A 171 36.30 43.90 1.17
N TYR A 172 35.35 43.37 0.40
CA TYR A 172 35.49 43.23 -1.05
C TYR A 172 34.16 43.43 -1.81
N PRO A 173 33.62 44.66 -1.85
CA PRO A 173 32.31 44.96 -2.43
C PRO A 173 32.19 44.61 -3.92
N THR A 174 33.30 44.55 -4.66
CA THR A 174 33.33 44.16 -6.07
C THR A 174 32.90 42.71 -6.32
N TYR A 175 33.02 41.82 -5.34
CA TYR A 175 32.71 40.38 -5.49
C TYR A 175 31.32 39.97 -4.98
N VAL A 176 30.53 40.92 -4.45
CA VAL A 176 29.19 40.64 -3.92
C VAL A 176 28.26 40.04 -4.99
N SER A 177 28.34 40.52 -6.23
CA SER A 177 27.53 40.00 -7.35
C SER A 177 27.86 38.54 -7.71
N LEU A 178 29.13 38.14 -7.57
CA LEU A 178 29.56 36.76 -7.80
C LEU A 178 29.06 35.83 -6.70
N MET A 179 29.10 36.25 -5.43
CA MET A 179 28.56 35.45 -4.31
C MET A 179 27.04 35.29 -4.34
N GLN A 180 26.32 36.33 -4.75
CA GLN A 180 24.88 36.24 -4.99
C GLN A 180 24.56 35.23 -6.11
N SER A 181 25.34 35.24 -7.19
CA SER A 181 25.20 34.27 -8.29
C SER A 181 25.45 32.83 -7.82
N LEU A 182 26.49 32.60 -7.02
CA LEU A 182 26.79 31.27 -6.44
C LEU A 182 25.67 30.75 -5.54
N THR A 183 25.06 31.63 -4.75
CA THR A 183 23.94 31.28 -3.87
C THR A 183 22.72 30.83 -4.68
N VAL A 184 22.38 31.58 -5.75
CA VAL A 184 21.28 31.23 -6.65
C VAL A 184 21.56 29.91 -7.36
N ILE A 185 22.78 29.69 -7.82
CA ILE A 185 23.19 28.42 -8.46
C ILE A 185 23.05 27.25 -7.47
N ALA A 186 23.49 27.40 -6.23
CA ALA A 186 23.36 26.36 -5.20
C ALA A 186 21.89 26.02 -4.92
N PHE A 187 21.03 27.03 -4.84
CA PHE A 187 19.59 26.82 -4.63
C PHE A 187 18.91 26.14 -5.83
N LEU A 188 19.18 26.61 -7.04
CA LEU A 188 18.65 26.02 -8.28
C LEU A 188 19.11 24.58 -8.47
N THR A 189 20.38 24.30 -8.16
CA THR A 189 20.94 22.94 -8.22
C THR A 189 20.22 22.01 -7.25
N GLY A 190 19.99 22.45 -6.01
CA GLY A 190 19.21 21.69 -5.03
C GLY A 190 17.79 21.39 -5.52
N LEU A 191 17.12 22.39 -6.09
CA LEU A 191 15.74 22.25 -6.60
C LEU A 191 15.68 21.29 -7.80
N LEU A 192 16.65 21.37 -8.71
CA LEU A 192 16.79 20.44 -9.84
C LEU A 192 17.05 19.01 -9.39
N LEU A 193 17.90 18.80 -8.37
CA LEU A 193 18.15 17.46 -7.81
C LEU A 193 16.90 16.86 -7.17
N LEU A 194 16.13 17.66 -6.44
CA LEU A 194 14.87 17.22 -5.84
C LEU A 194 13.84 16.86 -6.91
N ALA A 195 13.63 17.75 -7.88
CA ALA A 195 12.71 17.50 -8.99
C ALA A 195 13.13 16.26 -9.79
N GLY A 196 14.42 16.15 -10.13
CA GLY A 196 14.99 15.02 -10.84
C GLY A 196 14.77 13.69 -10.12
N ALA A 197 14.98 13.64 -8.80
CA ALA A 197 14.74 12.43 -8.00
C ALA A 197 13.26 11.99 -8.03
N TYR A 198 12.32 12.93 -7.93
CA TYR A 198 10.88 12.66 -8.01
C TYR A 198 10.45 12.21 -9.42
N LEU A 199 10.91 12.91 -10.45
CA LEU A 199 10.66 12.58 -11.86
C LEU A 199 11.20 11.19 -12.20
N TRP A 200 12.43 10.88 -11.76
CA TRP A 200 13.05 9.58 -11.97
C TRP A 200 12.26 8.47 -11.27
N ALA A 201 11.85 8.69 -10.02
CA ALA A 201 11.08 7.70 -9.27
C ALA A 201 9.72 7.41 -9.91
N TRP A 202 9.04 8.48 -10.38
CA TRP A 202 7.78 8.38 -11.10
C TRP A 202 7.94 7.66 -12.45
N TYR A 203 8.92 8.06 -13.25
CA TYR A 203 9.19 7.44 -14.55
C TYR A 203 9.53 5.95 -14.41
N ARG A 204 10.38 5.59 -13.44
CA ARG A 204 10.75 4.19 -13.17
C ARG A 204 9.56 3.35 -12.71
N ALA A 205 8.69 3.89 -11.86
CA ALA A 205 7.49 3.20 -11.41
C ALA A 205 6.51 2.96 -12.58
N ASN A 206 6.29 3.98 -13.41
CA ASN A 206 5.38 3.89 -14.54
C ASN A 206 5.91 2.92 -15.61
N ARG A 207 7.21 2.98 -15.95
CA ARG A 207 7.82 2.07 -16.92
C ARG A 207 7.78 0.61 -16.48
N ARG A 208 8.00 0.34 -15.18
CA ARG A 208 7.90 -1.03 -14.63
C ARG A 208 6.48 -1.58 -14.67
N ALA A 209 5.49 -0.80 -14.27
CA ALA A 209 4.10 -1.23 -14.31
C ALA A 209 3.58 -1.39 -15.75
N ALA A 210 3.93 -0.46 -16.66
CA ALA A 210 3.59 -0.57 -18.08
C ALA A 210 4.25 -1.81 -18.73
N GLY A 211 5.51 -2.09 -18.38
CA GLY A 211 6.21 -3.29 -18.86
C GLY A 211 5.58 -4.60 -18.41
N PHE A 212 4.94 -4.65 -17.23
CA PHE A 212 4.18 -5.82 -16.79
C PHE A 212 2.89 -5.99 -17.62
N ARG A 213 2.08 -4.94 -17.76
CA ARG A 213 0.83 -4.99 -18.55
C ARG A 213 1.07 -5.40 -20.00
N SER A 214 2.13 -4.88 -20.63
CA SER A 214 2.49 -5.21 -22.01
C SER A 214 2.97 -6.66 -22.20
N LYS A 215 3.55 -7.30 -21.17
CA LYS A 215 4.00 -8.69 -21.25
C LYS A 215 2.86 -9.69 -21.08
N GLU A 216 1.81 -9.33 -20.35
CA GLU A 216 0.67 -10.20 -20.08
C GLU A 216 -0.44 -10.04 -21.11
N GLY A 217 -0.69 -8.83 -21.64
CA GLY A 217 -1.66 -8.63 -22.73
C GLY A 217 -1.21 -9.14 -24.11
N ASN A 218 -0.02 -9.74 -24.22
CA ASN A 218 0.53 -10.29 -25.47
C ASN A 218 0.71 -11.83 -25.42
N LYS A 219 0.09 -12.48 -24.42
CA LYS A 219 -0.03 -13.93 -24.27
C LYS A 219 -1.50 -14.32 -24.40
#